data_AF-A0A4R3U2T8-F1
#
_entry.id   AF-A0A4R3U2T8-F1
#
_cell.length_a   1.000
_cell.length_b   1.000
_cell.length_c   1.000
_cell.angle_alpha   90.00
_cell.angle_beta   90.00
_cell.angle_gamma   90.00
#
_symmetry.space_group_name_H-M   'P 1'
#
loop_
_entity.id
_entity.type
_entity.pdbx_description
1 polymer ?
#
loop_
_entity_poly.entity_id
_entity_poly.type
_entity_poly.pdbx_seq_one_letter_code
_entity_poly.pdbx_strand_id
1 'polypeptide(L)' 'MVRSSRFDYIDGMTDALKKLIEAAKTANPSPEHREEQRRSFVYGNTHFENALITREMVDREAEKLAKEKK' A
#
# COMPACT_ATOMS: atom_id res chain seq x y z
N MET A 1 -7.40 -25.08 17.24
CA MET A 1 -7.04 -24.08 16.22
C MET A 1 -5.53 -23.96 16.19
N VAL A 2 -4.87 -24.57 15.20
CA VAL A 2 -3.39 -24.56 15.10
C VAL A 2 -2.96 -23.15 14.72
N ARG A 3 -2.23 -22.47 15.61
CA ARG A 3 -1.59 -21.19 15.28
C ARG A 3 -0.36 -21.51 14.46
N SER A 4 -0.48 -21.49 13.13
CA SER A 4 0.67 -21.56 12.26
C SER A 4 1.62 -20.42 12.60
N SER A 5 2.88 -20.76 12.79
CA SER A 5 3.92 -19.81 13.16
C SER A 5 4.28 -18.96 11.93
N ARG A 6 4.77 -17.73 12.14
CA ARG A 6 5.32 -16.91 11.04
C ARG A 6 6.46 -17.60 10.31
N PHE A 7 7.14 -18.57 10.93
CA PHE A 7 8.22 -19.33 10.32
C PHE A 7 7.70 -20.38 9.33
N ASP A 8 6.55 -21.00 9.61
CA ASP A 8 5.93 -22.00 8.73
C ASP A 8 5.58 -21.40 7.36
N TYR A 9 5.18 -20.12 7.36
CA TYR A 9 4.87 -19.40 6.12
C TYR A 9 6.11 -19.07 5.28
N ILE A 10 7.26 -18.81 5.92
CA ILE A 10 8.50 -18.46 5.22
C ILE A 10 9.13 -19.70 4.58
N ASP A 11 9.05 -20.85 5.24
CA ASP A 11 9.61 -22.10 4.73
C ASP A 11 8.85 -22.61 3.49
N GLY A 12 7.54 -22.36 3.45
CA GLY A 12 6.68 -22.66 2.28
C GLY A 12 6.80 -21.70 1.10
N MET A 13 7.58 -20.60 1.20
CA MET A 13 7.76 -19.65 0.10
C MET A 13 8.80 -20.13 -0.92
N THR A 14 8.54 -19.85 -2.20
CA THR A 14 9.53 -20.03 -3.26
C THR A 14 10.73 -19.09 -3.06
N ASP A 15 11.91 -19.50 -3.53
CA ASP A 15 13.11 -18.65 -3.45
C ASP A 15 12.96 -17.34 -4.23
N ALA A 16 12.19 -17.36 -5.32
CA ALA A 16 11.85 -16.15 -6.07
C ALA A 16 11.07 -15.16 -5.20
N LEU A 17 10.08 -15.63 -4.44
CA LEU A 17 9.28 -14.79 -3.55
C LEU A 17 10.13 -14.24 -2.39
N LYS A 18 11.00 -15.08 -1.79
CA LYS A 18 11.95 -14.64 -0.76
C LYS A 18 12.83 -13.48 -1.26
N LYS A 19 13.38 -13.59 -2.48
CA LYS A 19 14.20 -12.53 -3.09
C LYS A 19 13.43 -11.22 -3.28
N LEU A 20 12.18 -11.28 -3.74
CA LEU A 20 11.35 -10.09 -3.91
C LEU A 20 11.04 -9.40 -2.58
N ILE A 21 10.82 -10.17 -1.51
CA ILE A 21 10.59 -9.62 -0.17
C ILE A 21 11.84 -8.91 0.36
N GLU A 22 13.03 -9.50 0.20
CA GLU A 22 14.28 -8.83 0.61
C GLU A 22 14.52 -7.53 -0.19
N ALA A 23 14.21 -7.54 -1.49
CA ALA A 23 14.27 -6.32 -2.30
C ALA A 23 13.27 -5.26 -1.82
N ALA A 24 12.04 -5.65 -1.50
CA ALA A 24 11.00 -4.72 -1.03
C ALA A 24 11.36 -4.07 0.33
N LYS A 25 12.01 -4.81 1.24
CA LYS A 25 12.45 -4.27 2.55
C LYS A 25 13.43 -3.11 2.44
N THR A 26 14.26 -3.12 1.40
CA THR A 26 15.30 -2.10 1.18
C THR A 26 14.89 -1.05 0.14
N ALA A 27 13.69 -1.17 -0.43
CA ALA A 27 13.17 -0.21 -1.38
C ALA A 27 13.01 1.17 -0.72
N ASN A 28 13.55 2.21 -1.36
CA ASN A 28 13.38 3.59 -0.93
C ASN A 28 12.54 4.36 -1.97
N PRO A 29 11.20 4.27 -1.90
CA PRO A 29 10.34 4.98 -2.84
C PRO A 29 10.50 6.49 -2.68
N SER A 30 10.51 7.20 -3.81
CA SER A 30 10.57 8.65 -3.84
C SER A 30 9.33 9.27 -3.17
N PRO A 31 9.39 10.57 -2.79
CA PRO A 31 8.22 11.26 -2.23
C PRO A 31 6.96 11.15 -3.11
N GLU A 32 7.12 11.20 -4.43
CA GLU A 32 6.04 11.09 -5.41
C GLU A 32 5.43 9.70 -5.39
N HIS A 33 6.26 8.64 -5.39
CA HIS A 33 5.77 7.26 -5.29
C HIS A 33 5.06 6.98 -3.97
N ARG A 34 5.54 7.56 -2.85
CA ARG A 34 4.87 7.43 -1.55
C ARG A 34 3.49 8.10 -1.56
N GLU A 35 3.39 9.27 -2.19
CA GLU A 35 2.12 9.97 -2.30
C GLU A 35 1.13 9.22 -3.21
N GLU A 36 1.60 8.68 -4.33
CA GLU A 36 0.79 7.82 -5.20
C GLU A 36 0.31 6.55 -4.48
N GLN A 37 1.19 5.91 -3.70
CA GLN A 37 0.84 4.75 -2.88
C GLN A 37 -0.22 5.12 -1.83
N ARG A 38 -0.07 6.27 -1.15
CA ARG A 38 -1.03 6.77 -0.16
C ARG A 38 -2.40 6.99 -0.78
N ARG A 39 -2.47 7.65 -1.94
CA ARG A 39 -3.72 7.88 -2.69
C ARG A 39 -4.37 6.57 -3.11
N SER A 40 -3.58 5.64 -3.64
CA SER A 40 -4.04 4.33 -4.07
C SER A 40 -4.60 3.51 -2.91
N PHE A 41 -3.97 3.60 -1.73
CA PHE A 41 -4.46 2.91 -0.52
C PHE A 41 -5.78 3.49 -0.03
N VAL A 42 -5.92 4.81 0.00
CA VAL A 42 -7.18 5.47 0.37
C VAL A 42 -8.28 5.10 -0.62
N TYR A 43 -8.03 5.22 -1.93
CA TYR A 43 -9.00 4.84 -2.95
C TYR A 43 -9.38 3.37 -2.85
N GLY A 44 -8.41 2.45 -2.74
CA GLY A 44 -8.68 1.02 -2.64
C GLY A 44 -9.59 0.67 -1.46
N ASN A 45 -9.32 1.22 -0.27
CA ASN A 45 -10.14 0.96 0.91
C ASN A 45 -11.53 1.59 0.79
N THR A 46 -11.60 2.86 0.40
CA THR A 46 -12.87 3.60 0.38
C THR A 46 -13.79 3.19 -0.76
N HIS A 47 -13.24 2.91 -1.95
CA HIS A 47 -14.02 2.47 -3.11
C HIS A 47 -14.56 1.05 -2.92
N PHE A 48 -13.80 0.19 -2.23
CA PHE A 48 -14.26 -1.15 -1.87
C PHE A 48 -15.53 -1.09 -1.00
N GLU A 49 -15.60 -0.14 -0.07
CA GLU A 49 -16.77 0.04 0.80
C GLU A 49 -17.89 0.85 0.13
N ASN A 50 -17.54 1.80 -0.73
CA ASN A 50 -18.48 2.70 -1.39
C ASN A 50 -18.02 3.05 -2.81
N ALA A 51 -18.64 2.42 -3.80
CA ALA A 51 -18.33 2.61 -5.21
C ALA A 51 -18.54 4.06 -5.72
N LEU A 52 -19.31 4.90 -5.00
CA LEU A 52 -19.48 6.31 -5.35
C LEU A 52 -18.25 7.17 -5.03
N ILE A 53 -17.33 6.67 -4.20
CA ILE A 53 -16.06 7.33 -3.94
C ILE A 53 -15.14 7.03 -5.12
N THR A 54 -14.87 8.04 -5.95
CA THR A 54 -14.05 7.89 -7.15
C THR A 54 -12.59 8.24 -6.90
N ARG A 55 -11.71 7.82 -7.83
CA ARG A 55 -10.28 8.13 -7.77
C ARG A 55 -10.03 9.64 -7.79
N GLU A 56 -10.79 10.36 -8.61
CA GLU A 56 -10.70 11.82 -8.76
C GLU A 56 -11.10 12.52 -7.46
N MET A 57 -12.07 12.00 -6.71
CA MET A 57 -12.41 12.54 -5.39
C MET A 57 -11.23 12.42 -4.42
N VAL A 58 -10.59 11.25 -4.35
CA VAL A 58 -9.42 11.04 -3.50
C VAL A 58 -8.25 11.94 -3.90
N ASP A 59 -7.98 12.09 -5.19
CA ASP A 59 -6.92 12.96 -5.71
C ASP A 59 -7.16 14.43 -5.34
N ARG A 60 -8.39 14.93 -5.49
CA ARG A 60 -8.76 16.30 -5.09
C ARG A 60 -8.59 16.55 -3.60
N GLU A 61 -9.03 15.62 -2.74
CA GLU A 61 -8.88 15.80 -1.29
C GLU A 61 -7.40 15.68 -0.86
N ALA A 62 -6.62 14.83 -1.51
CA ALA A 62 -5.17 14.76 -1.29
C ALA A 62 -4.47 16.10 -1.59
N GLU A 63 -4.86 16.77 -2.68
CA GLU A 63 -4.32 18.08 -3.04
C GLU A 63 -4.70 19.18 -2.04
N LYS A 64 -5.93 19.18 -1.52
CA LYS A 64 -6.35 20.14 -0.49
C LYS A 64 -5.52 19.99 0.79
N LEU A 65 -5.36 18.77 1.28
CA LEU A 65 -4.56 18.46 2.47
C LEU A 65 -3.09 18.87 2.30
N ALA A 66 -2.53 18.74 1.09
CA ALA A 66 -1.17 19.20 0.80
C ALA A 66 -1.03 20.73 0.86
N LYS A 67 -2.08 21.47 0.52
CA LYS A 67 -2.10 22.94 0.61
C LYS A 67 -2.27 23.44 2.05
N GLU A 68 -3.06 22.75 2.87
CA GLU A 68 -3.27 23.10 4.29
C GLU A 68 -2.03 22.88 5.17
N LYS A 69 -1.10 22.03 4.74
CA LYS A 69 0.17 21.79 5.44
C LYS A 69 1.28 22.79 5.13
N LYS A 70 1.06 23.71 4.19
CA LYS A 70 1.99 24.81 3.86
C LYS A 70 1.62 26.06 4.62
#